data_AF-A0A7J9GNS4-F1
#
_entry.id   AF-A0A7J9GNS4-F1
#
_cell.length_a   1.000
_cell.length_b   1.000
_cell.length_c   1.000
_cell.angle_alpha   90.00
_cell.angle_beta   90.00
_cell.angle_gamma   90.00
#
_symmetry.space_group_name_H-M   'P 1'
#
loop_
_entity.id
_entity.type
_entity.pdbx_description
1 polymer ?
#
loop_
_entity_poly.entity_id
_entity_poly.type
_entity_poly.pdbx_seq_one_letter_code
_entity_poly.pdbx_strand_id
1 'polypeptide(L)' 'MQYLAALGGGSGIEYEILKTNPILEAFGNAKTLRNDNSSRFGKLIEIHFSETGKISGAKIQTCKLIFTTEV' A
#
# COMPACT_ATOMS: atom_id res chain seq x y z
N MET A 1 6.63 -1.41 -4.32
CA MET A 1 6.33 -0.10 -4.95
C MET A 1 7.56 0.74 -5.31
N GLN A 2 8.74 0.46 -4.74
CA GLN A 2 9.95 1.28 -5.03
C GLN A 2 10.35 1.31 -6.51
N TYR A 3 10.18 0.21 -7.24
CA TYR A 3 10.45 0.16 -8.69
C TYR A 3 9.57 1.12 -9.49
N LEU A 4 8.29 1.20 -9.14
CA LEU A 4 7.30 2.01 -9.84
C LEU A 4 7.48 3.50 -9.51
N ALA A 5 7.94 3.81 -8.30
CA ALA A 5 8.40 5.14 -7.91
C ALA A 5 9.66 5.58 -8.67
N ALA A 6 10.62 4.66 -8.87
CA ALA A 6 11.84 4.95 -9.61
C ALA A 6 11.60 5.22 -11.10
N LEU A 7 10.61 4.54 -11.72
CA LEU A 7 10.22 4.75 -13.11
C LEU A 7 9.31 5.97 -13.32
N GLY A 8 8.43 6.26 -12.37
CA GLY A 8 7.46 7.34 -12.46
C GLY A 8 8.01 8.74 -12.19
N GLY A 9 9.33 8.87 -12.01
CA GLY A 9 10.03 10.04 -11.49
C GLY A 9 9.51 11.36 -12.05
N GLY A 10 8.88 12.17 -11.19
CA GLY A 10 8.59 13.55 -11.54
C GLY A 10 7.52 14.27 -10.74
N SER A 11 6.63 13.61 -9.98
CA SER A 11 5.54 14.32 -9.29
C SER A 11 5.55 14.25 -7.77
N GLY A 12 6.43 13.44 -7.15
CA GLY A 12 6.52 13.32 -5.69
C GLY A 12 5.38 12.53 -5.05
N ILE A 13 4.31 12.24 -5.81
CA ILE A 13 3.17 11.41 -5.42
C ILE A 13 3.65 9.99 -5.09
N GLU A 14 4.64 9.47 -5.80
CA GLU A 14 5.27 8.19 -5.54
C GLU A 14 5.86 8.08 -4.13
N TYR A 15 6.41 9.19 -3.62
CA TYR A 15 7.00 9.25 -2.30
C TYR A 15 5.93 9.31 -1.21
N GLU A 16 4.81 10.00 -1.47
CA GLU A 16 3.65 9.97 -0.58
C GLU A 16 3.06 8.57 -0.46
N ILE A 17 2.87 7.88 -1.58
CA ILE A 17 2.37 6.49 -1.59
C ILE A 17 3.29 5.55 -0.78
N LEU A 18 4.61 5.73 -0.91
CA LEU A 18 5.59 4.96 -0.13
C LEU A 18 5.53 5.29 1.37
N LYS A 19 5.31 6.55 1.74
CA LYS A 19 5.11 6.97 3.14
C LYS A 19 3.82 6.42 3.76
N THR A 20 2.80 6.12 2.95
CA THR A 20 1.55 5.54 3.46
C THR A 20 1.70 4.07 3.85
N ASN A 21 2.72 3.33 3.37
CA ASN A 21 2.97 1.93 3.75
C ASN A 21 3.21 1.79 5.27
N PRO A 22 4.21 2.46 5.88
CA PRO A 22 4.46 2.38 7.32
C PRO A 22 3.25 2.70 8.19
N ILE A 23 2.43 3.67 7.77
CA ILE A 23 1.22 4.07 8.51
C ILE A 23 0.21 2.92 8.49
N LEU A 24 -0.08 2.36 7.32
CA LEU A 24 -1.02 1.26 7.18
C LEU A 24 -0.53 -0.03 7.85
N GLU A 25 0.79 -0.26 7.85
CA GLU A 25 1.41 -1.36 8.58
C GLU A 25 1.26 -1.18 10.10
N ALA A 26 1.49 0.03 10.63
CA ALA A 26 1.34 0.30 12.06
C ALA A 26 -0.10 0.11 12.56
N PHE A 27 -1.12 0.44 11.74
CA PHE A 27 -2.52 0.29 12.12
C PHE A 27 -3.12 -1.09 11.83
N GLY A 28 -2.58 -1.80 10.84
CA GLY A 28 -3.24 -2.97 10.29
C GLY A 28 -2.40 -4.24 10.30
N ASN A 29 -1.13 -4.17 10.68
CA ASN A 29 -0.33 -5.36 10.89
C ASN A 29 -0.39 -5.77 12.36
N ALA A 30 -0.54 -7.07 12.58
CA ALA A 30 -0.47 -7.68 13.90
C ALA A 30 0.52 -8.82 13.87
N LYS A 31 1.15 -9.05 15.02
CA LYS A 31 1.94 -10.24 15.25
C LYS A 31 1.03 -11.47 15.31
N THR A 32 1.37 -12.49 14.55
CA THR A 32 0.73 -13.81 14.57
C THR A 32 1.76 -14.87 14.94
N LEU A 33 1.31 -16.09 15.24
CA LEU A 33 2.21 -17.21 15.55
C LEU A 33 3.18 -17.57 14.41
N ARG A 34 2.87 -17.21 13.15
CA ARG A 34 3.67 -17.56 11.96
C ARG A 34 4.39 -16.37 11.32
N ASN A 35 3.93 -15.14 11.56
CA ASN A 35 4.50 -13.93 11.00
C ASN A 35 4.30 -12.76 11.98
N ASP A 36 5.39 -12.14 12.39
CA ASP A 36 5.41 -11.00 13.30
C ASP A 36 4.81 -9.72 12.68
N ASN A 37 4.71 -9.64 11.35
CA ASN A 37 4.17 -8.49 10.62
C ASN A 37 3.05 -8.92 9.65
N SER A 38 2.03 -9.60 10.16
CA SER A 38 0.91 -10.08 9.33
C SER A 38 -0.12 -8.97 9.12
N SER A 39 -0.27 -8.51 7.87
CA SER A 39 -1.34 -7.58 7.51
C SER A 39 -2.71 -8.25 7.65
N ARG A 40 -3.59 -7.62 8.45
CA ARG A 40 -4.96 -8.07 8.72
C ARG A 40 -6.00 -7.35 7.86
N PHE A 41 -5.53 -6.58 6.87
CA PHE A 41 -6.34 -5.90 5.88
C PHE A 41 -5.83 -6.21 4.48
N GLY A 42 -6.74 -6.28 3.53
CA GLY A 42 -6.42 -6.27 2.11
C GLY A 42 -6.09 -4.84 1.69
N LYS A 43 -4.93 -4.64 1.09
CA LYS A 43 -4.52 -3.35 0.52
C LYS A 43 -4.65 -3.40 -1.00
N LEU A 44 -5.57 -2.62 -1.55
CA LEU A 44 -5.65 -2.37 -2.99
C LEU A 44 -5.05 -1.00 -3.28
N ILE A 45 -4.09 -0.95 -4.20
CA ILE A 45 -3.45 0.30 -4.64
C ILE A 45 -3.70 0.44 -6.13
N GLU A 46 -4.56 1.37 -6.49
CA GLU A 46 -4.82 1.76 -7.87
C GLU A 46 -3.85 2.89 -8.23
N ILE A 47 -3.07 2.72 -9.29
CA ILE A 47 -2.13 3.73 -9.78
C ILE A 47 -2.65 4.24 -11.12
N HIS A 48 -2.88 5.55 -11.20
CA HIS A 48 -3.41 6.19 -12.39
C HIS A 48 -2.24 6.79 -13.18
N PHE A 49 -2.14 6.38 -14.44
CA PHE A 49 -1.14 6.91 -15.37
C PHE A 49 -1.79 7.91 -16.32
N SER A 50 -1.06 8.97 -16.65
CA SER A 50 -1.41 9.90 -17.73
C SER A 50 -1.09 9.27 -19.10
N GLU A 51 -1.62 9.85 -20.18
CA GLU A 51 -1.30 9.43 -21.56
C GLU A 51 0.21 9.45 -21.87
N THR A 52 0.97 10.27 -21.14
CA THR A 52 2.43 10.34 -21.26
C THR A 52 3.18 9.25 -20.48
N GLY A 53 2.47 8.31 -19.84
CA GLY A 53 3.04 7.22 -19.03
C GLY A 53 3.49 7.65 -17.63
N LYS A 54 3.30 8.93 -17.25
CA LYS A 54 3.65 9.44 -15.92
C LYS A 54 2.55 9.14 -14.90
N ILE A 55 2.94 8.92 -13.64
CA ILE A 55 2.01 8.74 -12.53
C ILE A 55 1.27 10.05 -12.28
N SER A 56 -0.03 10.05 -12.53
CA SER A 56 -0.94 11.19 -12.33
C SER A 56 -1.56 11.17 -10.93
N GLY A 57 -1.72 9.98 -10.35
CA GLY A 57 -2.26 9.83 -9.00
C GLY A 57 -2.29 8.37 -8.55
N ALA A 58 -2.68 8.15 -7.31
CA ALA A 58 -2.99 6.82 -6.80
C ALA A 58 -4.13 6.86 -5.79
N LYS A 59 -4.89 5.78 -5.75
CA LYS A 59 -5.96 5.57 -4.79
C LYS A 59 -5.68 4.30 -4.01
N ILE A 60 -5.61 4.44 -2.69
CA ILE A 60 -5.43 3.30 -1.78
C ILE A 60 -6.79 2.97 -1.20
N GLN A 61 -7.26 1.76 -1.43
CA GLN A 61 -8.49 1.23 -0.84
C GLN A 61 -8.13 0.12 0.14
N THR A 62 -8.70 0.21 1.34
CA THR A 62 -8.51 -0.78 2.40
C THR A 62 -9.75 -1.67 2.44
N CYS A 63 -9.57 -2.95 2.14
CA CYS A 63 -10.63 -3.96 2.29
C CYS A 63 -10.39 -4.74 3.58
N LYS A 64 -11.44 -4.96 4.39
CA LYS A 64 -11.35 -5.86 5.54
C LYS A 64 -11.23 -7.29 5.03
N LEU A 65 -10.07 -7.90 5.27
CA LEU A 65 -9.85 -9.33 5.05
C LEU A 65 -10.06 -10.02 6.41
N ILE A 66 -11.32 -10.38 6.68
CA ILE A 66 -11.68 -11.25 7.82
C ILE A 66 -11.04 -12.61 7.55
N PHE A 67 -9.88 -12.83 8.15
CA PHE A 67 -9.25 -14.14 8.36
C PHE A 67 -8.51 -14.12 9.68
N THR A 68 -9.23 -13.77 10.74
CA THR A 68 -8.88 -14.16 12.10
C THR A 68 -10.20 -14.57 12.71
N THR A 69 -10.45 -15.87 12.68
CA THR A 69 -11.14 -16.52 13.80
C THR A 69 -10.47 -15.99 15.06
N GLU A 70 -11.19 -15.17 15.81
CA GLU A 70 -10.86 -14.93 17.21
C GLU A 70 -10.83 -16.30 17.90
N VAL A 71 -9.73 -16.57 18.59
CA VAL A 71 -9.75 -17.48 19.74
C VAL A 71 -10.21 -16.65 20.92
#